data_AF-A0AA90GI48-F1
#
_entry.id   AF-A0AA90GI48-F1
#
_cell.length_a   1.000
_cell.length_b   1.000
_cell.length_c   1.000
_cell.angle_alpha   90.00
_cell.angle_beta   90.00
_cell.angle_gamma   90.00
#
_symmetry.space_group_name_H-M   'P 1'
#
loop_
_entity.id
_entity.type
_entity.pdbx_description
1 polymer ?
#
loop_
_entity_poly.entity_id
_entity_poly.type
_entity_poly.pdbx_seq_one_letter_code
_entity_poly.pdbx_strand_id
1 'polypeptide(L)' 'GHSATAEELQGWCKARIAHFKVPRYIRFVDEYPMTVTGKVQKFRMREISVAEISAVSAG' A
#
# COMPACT_ATOMS: atom_id res chain seq x y z
N GLY A 1 16.42 -3.20 -14.12
CA GLY A 1 15.35 -3.14 -13.10
C GLY A 1 14.02 -3.01 -13.80
N HIS A 2 12.90 -3.18 -13.08
CA HIS A 2 11.55 -3.00 -13.61
C HIS A 2 10.80 -1.97 -12.75
N SER A 3 9.89 -1.21 -13.36
CA SER A 3 9.02 -0.24 -12.69
C SER A 3 7.56 -0.56 -13.00
N ALA A 4 6.66 -0.20 -12.11
CA ALA A 4 5.22 -0.29 -12.34
C ALA A 4 4.51 0.88 -11.65
N THR A 5 3.43 1.38 -12.25
CA THR A 5 2.57 2.39 -11.62
C THR A 5 1.50 1.75 -10.73
N ALA A 6 0.86 2.56 -9.90
CA ALA A 6 -0.26 2.10 -9.07
C ALA A 6 -1.44 1.60 -9.94
N GLU A 7 -1.71 2.27 -11.05
CA GLU A 7 -2.79 1.93 -11.99
C GLU A 7 -2.53 0.58 -12.66
N GLU A 8 -1.29 0.32 -13.08
CA GLU A 8 -0.88 -0.96 -13.67
C GLU A 8 -1.08 -2.10 -12.66
N LEU A 9 -0.64 -1.91 -11.41
CA LEU A 9 -0.82 -2.91 -10.35
C LEU A 9 -2.29 -3.13 -10.00
N GLN A 10 -3.11 -2.07 -9.96
CA GLN A 10 -4.55 -2.18 -9.74
C GLN A 10 -5.23 -2.91 -10.91
N GLY A 11 -4.90 -2.56 -12.15
CA GLY A 11 -5.43 -3.21 -13.36
C GLY A 11 -5.10 -4.70 -13.38
N TRP A 12 -3.85 -5.04 -13.03
CA TRP A 12 -3.41 -6.42 -12.89
C TRP A 12 -4.20 -7.19 -11.82
N CYS A 13 -4.46 -6.57 -10.67
CA CYS A 13 -5.32 -7.17 -9.63
C CYS A 13 -6.76 -7.35 -10.13
N LYS A 14 -7.37 -6.31 -10.72
CA LYS A 14 -8.77 -6.35 -11.21
C LYS A 14 -9.04 -7.50 -12.17
N ALA A 15 -8.06 -7.83 -13.02
CA ALA A 15 -8.19 -8.93 -13.97
C ALA A 15 -8.06 -10.33 -13.34
N ARG A 16 -7.59 -10.46 -12.10
CA ARG A 16 -7.12 -11.73 -11.51
C ARG A 16 -7.78 -12.11 -10.19
N ILE A 17 -8.31 -11.14 -9.45
CA ILE A 17 -8.96 -11.37 -8.15
C ILE A 17 -10.33 -10.70 -8.10
N ALA A 18 -11.18 -11.20 -7.20
CA ALA A 18 -12.50 -10.61 -6.96
C ALA A 18 -12.38 -9.12 -6.59
N HIS A 19 -13.32 -8.30 -7.09
CA HIS A 19 -13.28 -6.84 -6.99
C HIS A 19 -13.03 -6.32 -5.56
N PHE A 20 -13.63 -6.95 -4.54
CA PHE A 20 -13.47 -6.54 -3.13
C PHE A 20 -12.06 -6.79 -2.56
N LYS A 21 -11.22 -7.57 -3.23
CA LYS A 21 -9.82 -7.82 -2.86
C LYS A 21 -8.85 -6.89 -3.58
N VAL A 22 -9.32 -6.10 -4.55
CA VAL A 22 -8.47 -5.15 -5.27
C VAL A 22 -8.12 -3.99 -4.32
N PRO A 23 -6.83 -3.66 -4.14
CA PRO A 23 -6.42 -2.51 -3.33
C PRO A 23 -6.96 -1.21 -3.91
N ARG A 24 -7.57 -0.36 -3.06
CA ARG A 24 -8.03 0.98 -3.46
C ARG A 24 -6.91 2.01 -3.51
N TYR A 25 -5.93 1.86 -2.63
CA TYR A 25 -4.76 2.73 -2.52
C TYR A 25 -3.52 1.87 -2.57
N ILE A 26 -2.54 2.28 -3.37
CA ILE A 26 -1.22 1.66 -3.45
C ILE A 26 -0.21 2.75 -3.15
N ARG A 27 0.67 2.49 -2.19
CA ARG A 27 1.75 3.38 -1.80
C ARG A 27 3.06 2.65 -1.99
N PHE A 28 3.95 3.24 -2.78
CA PHE A 28 5.32 2.79 -2.90
C PHE A 28 6.14 3.43 -1.78
N VAL A 29 7.02 2.63 -1.19
CA VAL A 29 7.91 3.06 -0.10
C VAL A 29 9.29 2.50 -0.34
N ASP A 30 10.30 3.22 0.10
CA ASP A 30 11.69 2.75 0.06
C ASP A 30 11.95 1.70 1.16
N GLU A 31 11.23 1.78 2.27
CA GLU A 31 11.38 0.85 3.39
C GLU A 31 10.07 0.58 4.15
N TYR A 32 10.03 -0.57 4.83
CA TYR A 32 8.95 -0.92 5.74
C TYR A 32 9.34 -0.61 7.20
N PRO A 33 8.36 -0.31 8.08
CA PRO A 33 8.64 -0.28 9.51
C PRO A 33 8.96 -1.69 10.00
N MET A 34 10.15 -1.86 10.57
CA MET A 34 10.68 -3.14 11.02
C MET A 34 10.95 -3.16 12.52
N THR A 35 10.89 -4.33 13.14
CA THR A 35 11.48 -4.56 14.47
C THR A 35 13.01 -4.50 14.39
N VAL A 36 13.67 -4.41 15.55
CA VAL A 36 15.14 -4.53 15.67
C VAL A 36 15.69 -5.84 15.10
N THR A 37 14.85 -6.88 15.00
CA THR A 37 15.16 -8.18 14.40
C THR A 37 14.70 -8.32 12.94
N GLY A 38 14.26 -7.23 12.30
CA GLY A 38 13.88 -7.22 10.88
C GLY A 38 12.50 -7.79 10.55
N LYS A 39 11.56 -7.86 11.51
CA LYS A 39 10.18 -8.28 11.23
C LYS A 39 9.31 -7.07 10.88
N VAL A 40 8.52 -7.18 9.81
CA VAL A 40 7.58 -6.14 9.39
C VAL A 40 6.53 -5.87 10.48
N GLN A 41 6.36 -4.61 10.83
CA GLN A 41 5.35 -4.15 11.78
C GLN A 41 4.07 -3.70 11.06
N LYS A 42 3.20 -4.67 10.72
CA LYS A 42 1.94 -4.41 9.99
C LYS A 42 1.02 -3.39 10.66
N PHE A 43 1.02 -3.32 12.00
CA PHE A 43 0.20 -2.35 12.73
C PHE A 43 0.65 -0.91 12.47
N ARG A 44 1.97 -0.64 12.48
CA ARG A 44 2.54 0.66 12.12
C ARG A 44 2.25 1.02 10.68
N MET A 45 2.36 0.07 9.75
CA MET A 45 1.99 0.30 8.35
C MET A 45 0.54 0.78 8.22
N ARG A 46 -0.39 0.20 9.01
CA ARG A 46 -1.80 0.61 9.03
C ARG A 46 -1.96 2.02 9.60
N GLU A 47 -1.33 2.33 10.73
CA GLU A 47 -1.37 3.68 11.34
C GLU A 47 -0.90 4.75 10.36
N ILE A 48 0.26 4.52 9.72
CA ILE A 48 0.83 5.42 8.71
C ILE A 48 -0.14 5.60 7.55
N SER A 49 -0.64 4.50 6.97
CA SER A 49 -1.56 4.56 5.82
C SER A 49 -2.85 5.30 6.15
N VAL A 50 -3.40 5.11 7.35
CA VAL A 50 -4.62 5.80 7.79
C VAL A 50 -4.36 7.29 7.95
N ALA A 51 -3.26 7.68 8.58
CA ALA A 51 -2.89 9.08 8.77
C ALA A 51 -2.71 9.80 7.42
N GLU A 52 -1.98 9.19 6.48
CA GLU A 52 -1.72 9.75 5.15
C GLU A 52 -3.01 9.88 4.32
N ILE A 53 -3.82 8.82 4.23
CA ILE A 53 -5.07 8.84 3.44
C ILE A 53 -6.06 9.88 4.01
N SER A 54 -6.14 9.98 5.34
CA SER A 54 -7.04 10.93 6.00
C SER A 54 -6.60 12.37 5.77
N ALA A 55 -5.29 12.64 5.75
CA ALA A 55 -4.75 13.96 5.45
C ALA A 55 -5.03 14.39 3.99
N VAL A 56 -4.95 13.46 3.04
CA VAL A 56 -5.25 13.73 1.62
C VAL A 56 -6.75 13.98 1.38
N SER A 57 -7.63 13.42 2.20
CA SER A 57 -9.08 13.60 2.05
C SER A 57 -9.61 14.89 2.68
N ALA A 58 -8.77 15.60 3.46
CA ALA A 58 -9.13 16.80 4.21
C ALA A 58 -8.66 18.11 3.55
N GLY A 59 -7.95 18.03 2.42
CA GLY A 59 -7.55 19.17 1.58
C GLY A 59 -8.22 19.11 0.22
#